data_AF-A0A382ULD5-F1
#
_entry.id   AF-A0A382ULD5-F1
#
_cell.length_a   1.000
_cell.length_b   1.000
_cell.length_c   1.000
_cell.angle_alpha   90.00
_cell.angle_beta   90.00
_cell.angle_gamma   90.00
#
_symmetry.space_group_name_H-M   'P 1'
#
loop_
_entity.id
_entity.type
_entity.pdbx_description
1 polymer ?
#
loop_
_entity_poly.entity_id
_entity_poly.type
_entity_poly.pdbx_seq_one_letter_code
_entity_poly.pdbx_strand_id
1 'polypeptide(L)'
;MTESKYIKGIIDAQDALSLLIDRISCKEYKGSNYLWGGADVVIGASSPPESKGWWSNNDISIVTPYCKELSWLFIELRDIFYETPLIDYLNKYEFFGRLADSASKYMESVDDGIGNRAVLLLAVHNEAEIILKEILSTIPHIEN
;
A
#
# COMPACT_ATOMS: atom_id res chain seq x y z
N MET A 1 -20.93 5.06 -10.21
CA MET A 1 -19.89 5.90 -10.85
C MET A 1 -20.07 5.78 -12.35
N THR A 2 -19.83 6.83 -13.14
CA THR A 2 -19.83 6.70 -14.61
C THR A 2 -18.51 6.06 -15.07
N GLU A 3 -18.55 5.30 -16.16
CA GLU A 3 -17.37 4.66 -16.74
C GLU A 3 -16.25 5.67 -17.05
N SER A 4 -16.59 6.80 -17.66
CA SER A 4 -15.63 7.89 -17.91
C SER A 4 -14.97 8.43 -16.63
N LYS A 5 -15.70 8.51 -15.51
CA LYS A 5 -15.13 8.93 -14.23
C LYS A 5 -14.19 7.86 -13.66
N TYR A 6 -14.53 6.59 -13.83
CA TYR A 6 -13.69 5.47 -13.39
C TYR A 6 -12.38 5.39 -14.18
N ILE A 7 -12.44 5.48 -15.51
CA ILE A 7 -11.26 5.53 -16.37
C ILE A 7 -10.37 6.73 -16.02
N LYS A 8 -10.97 7.91 -15.80
CA LYS A 8 -10.22 9.07 -15.34
C LYS A 8 -9.50 8.79 -14.01
N GLY A 9 -10.19 8.15 -13.06
CA GLY A 9 -9.59 7.76 -11.79
C GLY A 9 -8.37 6.84 -11.92
N ILE A 10 -8.43 5.89 -12.86
CA ILE A 10 -7.29 5.00 -13.14
C ILE A 10 -6.10 5.79 -13.70
N ILE A 11 -6.36 6.72 -14.62
CA ILE A 11 -5.32 7.60 -15.19
C ILE A 11 -4.71 8.48 -14.09
N ASP A 12 -5.55 9.14 -13.30
CA ASP A 12 -5.11 9.99 -12.18
C ASP A 12 -4.25 9.17 -11.18
N ALA A 13 -4.65 7.93 -10.88
CA ALA A 13 -3.90 7.04 -9.99
C ALA A 13 -2.56 6.61 -10.61
N GLN A 14 -2.52 6.34 -11.92
CA GLN A 14 -1.28 5.99 -12.62
C GLN A 14 -0.27 7.14 -12.60
N ASP A 15 -0.73 8.37 -12.84
CA ASP A 15 0.10 9.57 -12.76
C ASP A 15 0.60 9.80 -11.32
N ALA A 16 -0.29 9.65 -10.33
CA ALA A 16 0.07 9.81 -8.92
C ALA A 16 1.08 8.75 -8.45
N LEU A 17 0.93 7.49 -8.87
CA LEU A 17 1.91 6.43 -8.59
C LEU A 17 3.27 6.75 -9.21
N SER A 18 3.30 7.28 -10.43
CA SER A 18 4.55 7.68 -11.09
C SER A 18 5.26 8.79 -10.29
N LEU A 19 4.53 9.82 -9.86
CA LEU A 19 5.07 10.89 -9.01
C LEU A 19 5.53 10.39 -7.64
N LEU A 20 4.91 9.33 -7.11
CA LEU A 20 5.26 8.77 -5.81
C LEU A 20 6.66 8.13 -5.81
N ILE A 21 7.11 7.58 -6.94
CA ILE A 21 8.49 7.08 -7.11
C ILE A 21 9.51 8.19 -6.92
N ASP A 22 9.27 9.36 -7.51
CA ASP A 22 10.15 10.53 -7.35
C ASP A 22 10.21 10.97 -5.89
N ARG A 23 9.06 10.98 -5.19
CA ARG A 23 8.98 11.34 -3.76
C ARG A 23 9.72 10.33 -2.88
N ILE A 24 9.63 9.04 -3.18
CA ILE A 24 10.40 7.98 -2.49
C ILE A 24 11.90 8.24 -2.68
N SER A 25 12.32 8.55 -3.91
CA SER A 25 13.72 8.79 -4.29
C SER A 25 14.29 10.04 -3.62
N CYS A 26 13.51 11.12 -3.55
CA CYS A 26 13.85 12.37 -2.89
C CYS A 26 13.71 12.33 -1.35
N LYS A 27 13.25 11.19 -0.79
CA LYS A 27 13.02 10.98 0.65
C LYS A 27 12.01 11.97 1.25
N GLU A 28 10.99 12.33 0.47
CA GLU A 28 9.98 13.32 0.84
C GLU A 28 8.78 12.72 1.59
N TYR A 29 9.04 12.18 2.79
CA TYR A 29 8.04 11.51 3.62
C TYR A 29 7.28 12.50 4.53
N LYS A 30 6.75 13.59 3.94
CA LYS A 30 6.02 14.61 4.72
C LYS A 30 4.79 13.97 5.38
N GLY A 31 4.62 14.21 6.69
CA GLY A 31 3.50 13.65 7.46
C GLY A 31 3.73 12.24 8.03
N SER A 32 4.93 11.66 7.92
CA SER A 32 5.28 10.32 8.44
C SER A 32 5.32 10.19 9.98
N ASN A 33 4.65 11.07 10.72
CA ASN A 33 4.62 11.05 12.19
C ASN A 33 3.59 10.06 12.74
N TYR A 34 2.73 9.52 11.87
CA TYR A 34 1.70 8.54 12.21
C TYR A 34 2.10 7.15 11.71
N LEU A 35 1.86 6.12 12.53
CA LEU A 35 2.05 4.73 12.18
C LEU A 35 0.75 4.13 11.65
N TRP A 36 0.83 3.42 10.53
CA TRP A 36 -0.33 2.81 9.91
C TRP A 36 -0.92 1.71 10.80
N GLY A 37 -2.24 1.75 10.92
CA GLY A 37 -3.06 0.69 11.51
C GLY A 37 -4.43 0.73 10.87
N GLY A 38 -4.82 -0.36 10.21
CA GLY A 38 -6.12 -0.48 9.56
C GLY A 38 -6.13 -1.55 8.46
N ALA A 39 -7.33 -2.00 8.09
CA ALA A 39 -7.55 -3.08 7.12
C ALA A 39 -6.73 -4.34 7.44
N ASP A 40 -6.72 -4.71 8.72
CA ASP A 40 -6.00 -5.87 9.27
C ASP A 40 -4.48 -5.84 9.03
N VAL A 41 -3.91 -4.63 8.90
CA VAL A 41 -2.47 -4.40 8.79
C VAL A 41 -2.02 -3.37 9.82
N VAL A 42 -0.93 -3.68 10.52
CA VAL A 42 -0.26 -2.78 11.47
C VAL A 42 1.22 -2.67 11.14
N ILE A 43 1.76 -1.45 11.17
CA ILE A 43 3.17 -1.17 10.86
C ILE A 43 3.84 -0.49 12.05
N GLY A 44 4.93 -1.07 12.55
CA GLY A 44 5.56 -0.60 13.79
C GLY A 44 7.07 -0.84 13.86
N ALA A 45 7.72 -0.16 14.81
CA ALA A 45 9.13 -0.39 15.13
C ALA A 45 9.35 -1.62 16.03
N SER A 46 8.27 -2.12 16.63
CA SER A 46 8.25 -3.29 17.50
C SER A 46 6.95 -4.03 17.28
N SER A 47 6.94 -5.34 17.54
CA SER A 47 5.71 -6.12 17.51
C SER A 47 4.64 -5.49 18.40
N PRO A 48 3.38 -5.43 17.95
CA PRO A 48 2.30 -4.99 18.80
C PRO A 48 2.23 -5.89 20.05
N PRO A 49 1.85 -5.34 21.22
CA PRO A 49 1.63 -6.18 22.40
C PRO A 49 0.56 -7.24 22.08
N GLU A 50 0.75 -8.47 22.57
CA GLU A 50 -0.24 -9.53 22.43
C GLU A 50 -1.62 -9.01 22.84
N SER A 51 -2.60 -9.09 21.93
CA SER A 51 -3.91 -8.58 22.23
C SER A 51 -4.58 -9.48 23.28
N LYS A 52 -5.19 -8.86 24.31
CA LYS A 52 -6.03 -9.55 25.30
C LYS A 52 -7.54 -9.25 25.09
N GLY A 53 -7.94 -8.80 23.90
CA GLY A 53 -9.28 -8.26 23.62
C GLY A 53 -9.93 -8.78 22.34
N TRP A 54 -11.10 -8.22 21.96
CA TRP A 54 -11.90 -8.61 20.78
C TRP A 54 -11.21 -8.38 19.43
N TRP A 55 -10.13 -7.60 19.42
CA TRP A 55 -9.22 -7.43 18.29
C TRP A 55 -8.27 -8.64 18.24
N SER A 56 -8.55 -9.62 17.39
CA SER A 56 -7.76 -10.86 17.28
C SER A 56 -6.37 -10.62 16.67
N ASN A 57 -5.40 -11.45 17.04
CA ASN A 57 -4.03 -11.57 16.48
C ASN A 57 -3.96 -11.96 14.98
N ASN A 58 -4.97 -11.62 14.17
CA ASN A 58 -5.02 -11.96 12.74
C ASN A 58 -4.50 -10.84 11.83
N ASP A 59 -4.14 -9.69 12.40
CA ASP A 59 -3.58 -8.57 11.65
C ASP A 59 -2.15 -8.91 11.17
N ILE A 60 -1.85 -8.59 9.92
CA ILE A 60 -0.49 -8.66 9.38
C ILE A 60 0.33 -7.57 10.05
N SER A 61 1.35 -7.95 10.81
CA SER A 61 2.24 -7.03 11.53
C SER A 61 3.57 -6.90 10.79
N ILE A 62 3.86 -5.71 10.27
CA ILE A 62 5.17 -5.39 9.67
C ILE A 62 6.04 -4.65 10.69
N VAL A 63 7.12 -5.30 11.14
CA VAL A 63 8.05 -4.76 12.13
C VAL A 63 9.34 -4.33 11.46
N THR A 64 9.57 -3.02 11.35
CA THR A 64 10.74 -2.48 10.63
C THR A 64 11.19 -1.13 11.22
N PRO A 65 12.51 -0.82 11.23
CA PRO A 65 12.98 0.51 11.60
C PRO A 65 12.47 1.62 10.67
N TYR A 66 12.02 1.28 9.45
CA TYR A 66 11.46 2.21 8.48
C TYR A 66 9.93 2.36 8.59
N CYS A 67 9.35 2.03 9.76
CA CYS A 67 7.90 1.95 9.95
C CYS A 67 7.18 3.27 9.65
N LYS A 68 7.84 4.41 9.88
CA LYS A 68 7.28 5.74 9.56
C LYS A 68 7.18 5.97 8.06
N GLU A 69 8.23 5.66 7.32
CA GLU A 69 8.26 5.80 5.87
C GLU A 69 7.31 4.82 5.19
N LEU A 70 7.25 3.58 5.68
CA LEU A 70 6.32 2.58 5.16
C LEU A 70 4.87 2.96 5.46
N SER A 71 4.59 3.48 6.67
CA SER A 71 3.27 3.99 7.02
C SER A 71 2.86 5.18 6.15
N TRP A 72 3.79 6.09 5.87
CA TRP A 72 3.57 7.18 4.94
C TRP A 72 3.18 6.65 3.55
N LEU A 73 3.89 5.64 3.04
CA LEU A 73 3.55 5.05 1.74
C LEU A 73 2.15 4.44 1.73
N PHE A 74 1.75 3.71 2.78
CA PHE A 74 0.39 3.18 2.90
C PHE A 74 -0.69 4.27 2.90
N ILE A 75 -0.42 5.43 3.52
CA ILE A 75 -1.32 6.59 3.52
C ILE A 75 -1.45 7.18 2.12
N GLU A 76 -0.33 7.41 1.43
CA GLU A 76 -0.34 7.94 0.06
C GLU A 76 -1.08 7.00 -0.89
N LEU A 77 -0.83 5.68 -0.79
CA LEU A 77 -1.52 4.68 -1.60
C LEU A 77 -3.01 4.60 -1.27
N ARG A 78 -3.40 4.71 0.01
CA ARG A 78 -4.83 4.83 0.37
C ARG A 78 -5.45 6.02 -0.35
N ASP A 79 -4.84 7.20 -0.23
CA ASP A 79 -5.41 8.43 -0.75
C ASP A 79 -5.54 8.39 -2.28
N ILE A 80 -4.52 7.88 -2.98
CA ILE A 80 -4.54 7.66 -4.43
C ILE A 80 -5.69 6.75 -4.84
N PHE A 81 -5.87 5.60 -4.19
CA PHE A 81 -6.88 4.62 -4.60
C PHE A 81 -8.29 4.96 -4.07
N TYR A 82 -8.41 5.77 -3.02
CA TYR A 82 -9.70 6.21 -2.48
C TYR A 82 -10.28 7.42 -3.23
N GLU A 83 -9.44 8.25 -3.88
CA GLU A 83 -9.87 9.49 -4.53
C GLU A 83 -10.94 9.27 -5.61
N THR A 84 -10.79 8.23 -6.43
CA THR A 84 -11.83 7.80 -7.38
C THR A 84 -12.20 6.34 -7.10
N PRO A 85 -12.96 6.06 -6.03
CA PRO A 85 -12.94 4.84 -5.22
C PRO A 85 -12.63 3.57 -6.03
N LEU A 86 -11.33 3.40 -6.32
CA LEU A 86 -10.76 2.28 -7.06
C LEU A 86 -10.74 1.08 -6.12
N ILE A 87 -10.61 1.37 -4.83
CA ILE A 87 -10.86 0.48 -3.72
C ILE A 87 -11.96 1.07 -2.82
N ASP A 88 -12.69 0.19 -2.15
CA ASP A 88 -13.81 0.52 -1.26
C ASP A 88 -13.78 -0.37 0.01
N TYR A 89 -14.88 -0.37 0.76
CA TYR A 89 -14.96 -1.13 2.01
C TYR A 89 -14.88 -2.65 1.83
N LEU A 90 -15.21 -3.18 0.64
CA LEU A 90 -15.22 -4.60 0.33
C LEU A 90 -13.83 -5.12 -0.02
N ASN A 91 -13.07 -4.36 -0.81
CA ASN A 91 -11.78 -4.82 -1.34
C ASN A 91 -10.54 -4.18 -0.66
N LYS A 92 -10.73 -3.23 0.28
CA LYS A 92 -9.60 -2.62 1.02
C LYS A 92 -8.72 -3.65 1.74
N TYR A 93 -9.30 -4.73 2.28
CA TYR A 93 -8.56 -5.74 3.03
C TYR A 93 -7.60 -6.50 2.11
N GLU A 94 -8.04 -6.84 0.90
CA GLU A 94 -7.18 -7.44 -0.11
C GLU A 94 -6.09 -6.47 -0.56
N PHE A 95 -6.45 -5.21 -0.83
CA PHE A 95 -5.49 -4.18 -1.24
C PHE A 95 -4.37 -4.01 -0.21
N PHE A 96 -4.70 -3.65 1.03
CA PHE A 96 -3.68 -3.43 2.07
C PHE A 96 -2.98 -4.72 2.50
N GLY A 97 -3.68 -5.85 2.46
CA GLY A 97 -3.08 -7.17 2.71
C GLY A 97 -1.98 -7.51 1.70
N ARG A 98 -2.21 -7.26 0.41
CA ARG A 98 -1.20 -7.45 -0.65
C ARG A 98 -0.01 -6.51 -0.50
N LEU A 99 -0.25 -5.24 -0.14
CA LEU A 99 0.83 -4.30 0.16
C LEU A 99 1.70 -4.80 1.32
N ALA A 100 1.08 -5.32 2.38
CA ALA A 100 1.79 -5.87 3.53
C ALA A 100 2.55 -7.16 3.18
N ASP A 101 1.95 -8.05 2.40
CA ASP A 101 2.59 -9.27 1.90
C ASP A 101 3.82 -8.96 1.03
N SER A 102 3.73 -7.94 0.16
CA SER A 102 4.89 -7.48 -0.62
C SER A 102 6.03 -6.96 0.27
N ALA A 103 5.70 -6.20 1.32
CA ALA A 103 6.69 -5.76 2.31
C ALA A 103 7.36 -6.94 3.02
N SER A 104 6.56 -7.90 3.51
CA SER A 104 7.06 -9.11 4.18
C SER A 104 7.95 -9.93 3.26
N LYS A 105 7.52 -10.19 2.02
CA LYS A 105 8.30 -10.94 1.02
C LYS A 105 9.66 -10.29 0.76
N TYR A 106 9.70 -8.96 0.64
CA TYR A 106 10.97 -8.26 0.49
C TYR A 106 11.88 -8.46 1.72
N MET A 107 11.34 -8.26 2.93
CA MET A 107 12.09 -8.41 4.17
C MET A 107 12.58 -9.86 4.39
N GLU A 108 11.79 -10.86 4.02
CA GLU A 108 12.17 -12.27 4.07
C GLU A 108 13.24 -12.64 3.03
N SER A 109 13.33 -11.88 1.94
CA SER A 109 14.30 -12.13 0.86
C SER A 109 15.72 -11.61 1.14
N VAL A 110 15.91 -10.85 2.23
CA VAL A 110 17.19 -10.23 2.60
C VAL A 110 17.73 -10.81 3.90
N ASP A 111 19.05 -10.98 3.99
CA ASP A 111 19.71 -11.72 5.08
C ASP A 111 19.50 -11.11 6.48
N ASP A 112 19.34 -9.79 6.57
CA ASP A 112 19.17 -9.07 7.85
C ASP A 112 17.70 -8.94 8.28
N GLY A 113 16.75 -9.41 7.46
CA GLY A 113 15.31 -9.28 7.71
C GLY A 113 14.76 -7.85 7.66
N ILE A 114 15.58 -6.85 7.26
CA ILE A 114 15.23 -5.42 7.29
C ILE A 114 15.37 -4.82 5.89
N GLY A 115 16.49 -5.09 5.24
CA GLY A 115 16.82 -4.62 3.90
C GLY A 115 17.04 -3.11 3.80
N ASN A 116 17.03 -2.65 2.56
CA ASN A 116 17.16 -1.24 2.21
C ASN A 116 15.79 -0.57 2.18
N ARG A 117 15.67 0.58 2.87
CA ARG A 117 14.42 1.37 2.90
C ARG A 117 13.84 1.64 1.52
N ALA A 118 14.64 2.12 0.57
CA ALA A 118 14.12 2.51 -0.74
C ALA A 118 13.59 1.28 -1.49
N VAL A 119 14.29 0.16 -1.41
CA VAL A 119 13.86 -1.09 -2.06
C VAL A 119 12.59 -1.65 -1.41
N LEU A 120 12.47 -1.58 -0.07
CA LEU A 120 11.24 -1.93 0.65
C LEU A 120 10.04 -1.09 0.16
N LEU A 121 10.21 0.24 0.10
CA LEU A 121 9.15 1.14 -0.35
C LEU A 121 8.79 0.89 -1.82
N LEU A 122 9.78 0.61 -2.68
CA LEU A 122 9.55 0.30 -4.09
C LEU A 122 8.87 -1.06 -4.28
N ALA A 123 9.17 -2.07 -3.47
CA ALA A 123 8.47 -3.37 -3.53
C ALA A 123 6.97 -3.22 -3.27
N VAL A 124 6.61 -2.42 -2.26
CA VAL A 124 5.21 -2.13 -1.92
C VAL A 124 4.53 -1.26 -2.97
N HIS A 125 5.24 -0.23 -3.48
CA HIS A 125 4.74 0.60 -4.58
C HIS A 125 4.46 -0.23 -5.85
N ASN A 126 5.38 -1.12 -6.23
CA ASN A 126 5.21 -1.99 -7.40
C ASN A 126 3.96 -2.88 -7.28
N GLU A 127 3.65 -3.36 -6.07
CA GLU A 127 2.43 -4.15 -5.83
C GLU A 127 1.16 -3.31 -6.08
N ALA A 128 1.17 -2.03 -5.68
CA ALA A 128 0.06 -1.13 -5.99
C ALA A 128 -0.09 -0.91 -7.52
N GLU A 129 1.01 -0.79 -8.27
CA GLU A 129 0.95 -0.71 -9.74
C GLU A 129 0.37 -1.99 -10.38
N ILE A 130 0.71 -3.16 -9.84
CA ILE A 130 0.17 -4.44 -10.29
C ILE A 130 -1.36 -4.45 -10.06
N ILE A 131 -1.81 -4.07 -8.87
CA ILE A 131 -3.25 -3.99 -8.55
C ILE A 131 -3.96 -3.01 -9.49
N LEU A 132 -3.37 -1.84 -9.79
CA LEU A 132 -3.97 -0.88 -10.70
C LEU A 132 -4.11 -1.44 -12.13
N LYS A 133 -3.11 -2.20 -12.61
CA LYS A 133 -3.18 -2.90 -13.92
C LYS A 133 -4.26 -3.98 -13.93
N GLU A 134 -4.40 -4.72 -12.84
CA GLU A 134 -5.48 -5.69 -12.68
C GLU A 134 -6.85 -5.01 -12.73
N ILE A 135 -7.04 -3.91 -11.98
CA ILE A 135 -8.26 -3.11 -12.03
C ILE A 135 -8.58 -2.67 -13.47
N LEU A 136 -7.60 -2.12 -14.19
CA LEU A 136 -7.76 -1.74 -15.59
C LEU A 136 -8.19 -2.92 -16.48
N SER A 137 -7.66 -4.11 -16.24
CA SER A 137 -7.99 -5.32 -17.00
C SER A 137 -9.42 -5.85 -16.76
N THR A 138 -10.05 -5.46 -15.64
CA THR A 138 -11.45 -5.83 -15.35
C THR A 138 -12.48 -4.98 -16.09
N ILE A 139 -12.05 -3.89 -16.73
CA ILE A 139 -12.92 -3.13 -17.61
C ILE A 139 -13.20 -4.01 -18.83
N PRO A 140 -14.47 -4.36 -19.12
CA PRO A 140 -14.79 -5.21 -20.25
C PRO A 140 -14.17 -4.61 -21.51
N HIS A 141 -13.37 -5.40 -22.23
CA HIS A 141 -12.90 -5.02 -23.55
C HIS A 141 -14.13 -4.68 -24.38
N ILE A 142 -14.27 -3.40 -24.74
CA ILE A 142 -15.20 -3.01 -25.78
C ILE A 142 -14.62 -3.62 -27.06
N GLU A 143 -15.04 -4.84 -27.38
CA GLU A 143 -14.93 -5.35 -28.74
C GLU A 143 -15.63 -4.33 -29.64
N ASN A 144 -14.85 -3.67 -30.50
CA ASN A 144 -15.34 -2.75 -31.53
C ASN A 144 -16.30 -3.44 -32.49
#